data_AF-A0A7S3HX87-F1
#
_entry.id   AF-A0A7S3HX87-F1
#
_cell.length_a   1.000
_cell.length_b   1.000
_cell.length_c   1.000
_cell.angle_alpha   90.00
_cell.angle_beta   90.00
_cell.angle_gamma   90.00
#
_symmetry.space_group_name_H-M   'P 1'
#
loop_
_entity.id
_entity.type
_entity.pdbx_description
1 polymer ?
#
loop_
_entity_poly.entity_id
_entity_poly.type
_entity_poly.pdbx_seq_one_letter_code
_entity_poly.pdbx_strand_id
1 'polypeptide(L)'
;EMPGVMSSLKVDLDYKGTSFCAGATYMGGGLLGANYMQSITPNLALGGEGFYHTQKQVHGGAAAARCMWGPKAEHVATMKTGSFGNIELSYSRKVSEKVGLATEIQYYHNQFCTFGLGYEFRLRQATFKGLIQSDTTCSAVLEERINPNINLMLSGQLNHKKKDYKFGFGLIIGAQ
;
A
#
# COMPACT_ATOMS: atom_id res chain seq x y z
N GLU A 1 -13.05 34.14 -7.57
CA GLU A 1 -12.28 33.46 -8.64
C GLU A 1 -12.08 31.98 -8.30
N MET A 2 -12.02 31.09 -9.29
CA MET A 2 -11.72 29.66 -9.09
C MET A 2 -10.24 29.51 -8.69
N PRO A 3 -9.89 28.85 -7.58
CA PRO A 3 -8.48 28.62 -7.25
C PRO A 3 -7.90 27.68 -8.32
N GLY A 4 -6.93 28.21 -9.07
CA GLY A 4 -6.27 27.51 -10.17
C GLY A 4 -5.71 26.16 -9.73
N VAL A 5 -5.77 25.19 -10.64
CA VAL A 5 -5.18 23.87 -10.48
C VAL A 5 -3.70 24.05 -10.14
N MET A 6 -3.36 23.90 -8.86
CA MET A 6 -2.01 24.03 -8.37
C MET A 6 -1.23 22.82 -8.87
N SER A 7 -0.47 23.00 -9.95
CA SER A 7 0.40 21.97 -10.49
C SER A 7 1.49 21.69 -9.45
N SER A 8 1.38 20.56 -8.74
CA SER A 8 2.35 20.14 -7.75
C SER A 8 3.46 19.35 -8.45
N LEU A 9 4.65 19.93 -8.51
CA LEU A 9 5.84 19.25 -9.01
C LEU A 9 6.36 18.29 -7.92
N LYS A 10 6.41 16.99 -8.19
CA LYS A 10 7.06 16.02 -7.30
C LYS A 10 8.42 15.61 -7.88
N VAL A 11 9.48 15.83 -7.13
CA VAL A 11 10.83 15.35 -7.41
C VAL A 11 11.15 14.25 -6.40
N ASP A 12 11.64 13.11 -6.88
CA ASP A 12 11.99 11.98 -6.05
C ASP A 12 13.43 11.57 -6.35
N LEU A 13 14.22 11.35 -5.30
CA LEU A 13 15.61 10.92 -5.37
C LEU A 13 15.73 9.66 -4.54
N ASP A 14 15.84 8.51 -5.18
CA ASP A 14 16.10 7.24 -4.52
C ASP A 14 17.56 6.84 -4.71
N TYR A 15 18.21 6.47 -3.62
CA TYR A 15 19.57 5.95 -3.59
C TYR A 15 19.57 4.58 -2.92
N LYS A 16 19.79 3.55 -3.72
CA LYS A 16 19.88 2.17 -3.28
C LYS A 16 21.33 1.73 -3.16
N GLY A 17 21.80 1.57 -1.93
CA GLY A 17 23.06 0.92 -1.60
C GLY A 17 22.91 -0.60 -1.41
N THR A 18 24.02 -1.26 -1.10
CA THR A 18 24.08 -2.72 -0.89
C THR A 18 23.31 -3.19 0.34
N SER A 19 23.30 -2.38 1.42
CA SER A 19 22.68 -2.72 2.70
C SER A 19 21.72 -1.65 3.23
N PHE A 20 21.56 -0.53 2.52
CA PHE A 20 20.67 0.56 2.87
C PHE A 20 20.04 1.18 1.63
N CYS A 21 18.82 1.69 1.76
CA CYS A 21 18.17 2.57 0.79
C CYS A 21 17.87 3.89 1.47
N ALA A 22 18.24 4.99 0.84
CA ALA A 22 17.88 6.33 1.26
C ALA A 22 17.11 7.00 0.13
N GLY A 23 15.98 7.60 0.44
CA GLY A 23 15.19 8.37 -0.50
C GLY A 23 14.93 9.78 0.02
N ALA A 24 14.80 10.73 -0.89
CA ALA A 24 14.37 12.08 -0.60
C ALA A 24 13.31 12.48 -1.62
N THR A 25 12.19 12.97 -1.14
CA THR A 25 11.08 13.43 -1.98
C THR A 25 10.84 14.90 -1.72
N TYR A 26 10.73 15.71 -2.76
CA TYR A 26 10.28 17.08 -2.68
C TYR A 26 8.99 17.24 -3.47
N MET A 27 7.96 17.80 -2.85
CA MET A 27 6.69 18.11 -3.52
C MET A 27 6.43 19.62 -3.46
N GLY A 28 6.13 20.20 -4.63
CA GLY A 28 5.74 21.58 -4.81
C GLY A 28 4.57 21.92 -3.89
N GLY A 29 4.63 23.09 -3.24
CA GLY A 29 3.86 23.38 -2.04
C GLY A 29 4.65 23.21 -0.74
N GLY A 30 5.93 22.81 -0.83
CA GLY A 30 6.88 22.86 0.28
C GLY A 30 6.79 21.69 1.24
N LEU A 31 6.43 20.51 0.72
CA LEU A 31 6.50 19.25 1.45
C LEU A 31 7.83 18.57 1.08
N LEU A 32 8.72 18.46 2.06
CA LEU A 32 9.98 17.72 1.98
C LEU A 32 9.80 16.39 2.71
N GLY A 33 10.16 15.29 2.09
CA GLY A 33 10.18 13.94 2.66
C GLY A 33 11.57 13.36 2.56
N ALA A 34 11.97 12.58 3.56
CA ALA A 34 13.18 11.79 3.54
C ALA A 34 12.86 10.41 4.12
N ASN A 35 13.33 9.34 3.48
CA ASN A 35 13.19 7.98 3.96
C ASN A 35 14.56 7.32 4.02
N TYR A 36 14.76 6.51 5.04
CA TYR A 36 15.99 5.75 5.21
C TYR A 36 15.62 4.35 5.71
N MET A 37 16.08 3.32 5.02
CA MET A 37 15.79 1.94 5.37
C MET A 37 17.07 1.11 5.27
N GLN A 38 17.47 0.52 6.38
CA GLN A 38 18.70 -0.24 6.54
C GLN A 38 18.40 -1.71 6.85
N SER A 39 19.02 -2.60 6.09
CA SER A 39 18.99 -4.04 6.37
C SER A 39 20.02 -4.34 7.46
N ILE A 40 19.54 -4.75 8.64
CA ILE A 40 20.40 -5.15 9.77
C ILE A 40 20.72 -6.65 9.65
N THR A 41 19.75 -7.43 9.20
CA THR A 41 19.85 -8.88 8.95
C THR A 41 19.28 -9.15 7.56
N PRO A 42 19.71 -10.21 6.84
CA PRO A 42 19.08 -10.63 5.57
C PRO A 42 17.54 -10.76 5.64
N ASN A 43 17.03 -11.00 6.84
CA ASN A 43 15.62 -11.20 7.14
C ASN A 43 14.96 -10.00 7.85
N LEU A 44 15.72 -8.98 8.26
CA LEU A 44 15.22 -7.85 9.05
C LEU A 44 15.77 -6.53 8.52
N ALA A 45 14.86 -5.65 8.13
CA ALA A 45 15.17 -4.28 7.74
C ALA A 45 14.43 -3.30 8.63
N LEU A 46 15.15 -2.33 9.17
CA LEU A 46 14.59 -1.24 9.96
C LEU A 46 14.84 0.07 9.23
N GLY A 47 13.93 1.01 9.36
CA GLY A 47 14.02 2.29 8.71
C GLY A 47 13.11 3.31 9.35
N GLY A 48 13.10 4.48 8.78
CA GLY A 48 12.14 5.52 9.09
C GLY A 48 11.99 6.47 7.93
N GLU A 49 10.84 7.09 7.87
CA GLU A 49 10.54 8.22 7.01
C GLU A 49 10.29 9.46 7.87
N GLY A 50 10.66 10.61 7.35
CA GLY A 50 10.42 11.91 7.95
C GLY A 50 9.83 12.82 6.89
N PHE A 51 8.83 13.60 7.26
CA PHE A 51 8.28 14.63 6.40
C PHE A 51 8.22 15.96 7.14
N TYR A 52 8.52 17.00 6.37
CA TYR A 52 8.57 18.38 6.79
C TYR A 52 7.66 19.17 5.85
N HIS A 53 6.57 19.73 6.39
CA HIS A 53 5.66 20.56 5.63
C HIS A 53 5.93 22.04 5.94
N THR A 54 6.64 22.74 5.06
CA THR A 54 7.08 24.13 5.28
C THR A 54 5.90 25.11 5.39
N GLN A 55 4.77 24.82 4.75
CA GLN A 55 3.63 25.73 4.69
C GLN A 55 2.68 25.61 5.90
N LYS A 56 2.71 24.48 6.63
CA LYS A 56 1.87 24.22 7.81
C LYS A 56 2.68 24.05 9.11
N GLN A 57 4.01 24.14 9.04
CA GLN A 57 4.94 23.85 10.15
C GLN A 57 4.63 22.51 10.85
N VAL A 58 4.22 21.50 10.08
CA VAL A 58 3.96 20.16 10.58
C VAL A 58 5.17 19.30 10.23
N HIS A 59 5.78 18.73 11.27
CA HIS A 59 6.91 17.81 11.17
C HIS A 59 6.45 16.46 11.66
N GLY A 60 6.71 15.43 10.86
CA GLY A 60 6.36 14.06 11.18
C GLY A 60 7.53 13.14 10.94
N GLY A 61 7.65 12.11 11.76
CA GLY A 61 8.39 10.92 11.41
C GLY A 61 7.46 9.71 11.38
N ALA A 62 7.89 8.64 10.73
CA ALA A 62 7.43 7.32 11.02
C ALA A 62 8.61 6.37 11.03
N ALA A 63 8.72 5.52 12.05
CA ALA A 63 9.64 4.41 12.04
C ALA A 63 8.97 3.22 11.34
N ALA A 64 9.69 2.53 10.48
CA ALA A 64 9.25 1.35 9.77
C ALA A 64 10.17 0.17 10.07
N ALA A 65 9.60 -0.99 10.32
CA ALA A 65 10.29 -2.25 10.53
C ALA A 65 9.71 -3.28 9.58
N ARG A 66 10.56 -4.08 8.95
CA ARG A 66 10.18 -5.16 8.05
C ARG A 66 10.93 -6.42 8.44
N CYS A 67 10.18 -7.50 8.64
CA CYS A 67 10.67 -8.80 9.01
C CYS A 67 10.21 -9.81 7.96
N MET A 68 11.13 -10.59 7.41
CA MET A 68 10.85 -11.69 6.49
C MET A 68 11.29 -13.00 7.13
N TRP A 69 10.44 -14.01 7.12
CA TRP A 69 10.76 -15.30 7.72
C TRP A 69 10.17 -16.47 6.91
N GLY A 70 10.81 -17.63 7.02
CA GLY A 70 10.46 -18.85 6.29
C GLY A 70 11.53 -19.26 5.25
N PRO A 71 11.57 -20.55 4.86
CA PRO A 71 12.60 -21.12 3.98
C PRO A 71 12.64 -20.49 2.57
N LYS A 72 11.58 -19.77 2.17
CA LYS A 72 11.50 -19.02 0.91
C LYS A 72 11.00 -17.56 1.08
N ALA A 73 11.16 -16.97 2.26
CA ALA A 73 10.59 -15.65 2.61
C ALA A 73 9.06 -15.58 2.37
N GLU A 74 8.37 -16.64 2.80
CA GLU A 74 6.93 -16.83 2.58
C GLU A 74 6.09 -15.90 3.45
N HIS A 75 6.66 -15.44 4.57
CA HIS A 75 6.02 -14.54 5.50
C HIS A 75 6.77 -13.21 5.54
N VAL A 76 6.05 -12.12 5.31
CA VAL A 76 6.55 -10.75 5.38
C VAL A 76 5.68 -9.98 6.35
N ALA A 77 6.22 -9.64 7.51
CA ALA A 77 5.60 -8.73 8.46
C ALA A 77 6.24 -7.35 8.29
N THR A 78 5.43 -6.31 8.27
CA THR A 78 5.86 -4.92 8.26
C THR A 78 5.10 -4.19 9.36
N MET A 79 5.80 -3.36 10.11
CA MET A 79 5.24 -2.51 11.14
C MET A 79 5.72 -1.09 10.88
N LYS A 80 4.82 -0.12 10.90
CA LYS A 80 5.14 1.30 10.85
C LYS A 80 4.50 1.98 12.04
N THR A 81 5.21 2.92 12.63
CA THR A 81 4.72 3.73 13.73
C THR A 81 5.08 5.18 13.45
N GLY A 82 4.07 6.02 13.27
CA GLY A 82 4.20 7.44 13.02
C GLY A 82 4.21 8.27 14.30
N SER A 83 4.92 9.39 14.26
CA SER A 83 4.95 10.41 15.33
C SER A 83 3.57 10.99 15.66
N PHE A 84 2.61 10.84 14.75
CA PHE A 84 1.22 11.26 14.95
C PHE A 84 0.33 10.20 15.62
N GLY A 85 0.93 9.18 16.24
CA GLY A 85 0.18 8.15 16.96
C GLY A 85 -0.56 7.17 16.03
N ASN A 86 -0.13 7.06 14.77
CA ASN A 86 -0.61 6.05 13.84
C ASN A 86 0.32 4.85 13.85
N ILE A 87 -0.22 3.66 14.06
CA ILE A 87 0.51 2.40 13.98
C ILE A 87 -0.11 1.58 12.86
N GLU A 88 0.68 1.18 11.89
CA GLU A 88 0.28 0.32 10.79
C GLU A 88 1.03 -1.01 10.88
N LEU A 89 0.31 -2.11 10.94
CA LEU A 89 0.86 -3.46 10.92
C LEU A 89 0.33 -4.14 9.66
N SER A 90 1.23 -4.62 8.80
CA SER A 90 0.86 -5.35 7.59
C SER A 90 1.60 -6.67 7.58
N TYR A 91 0.87 -7.77 7.47
CA TYR A 91 1.41 -9.12 7.40
C TYR A 91 0.94 -9.78 6.11
N SER A 92 1.88 -10.05 5.21
CA SER A 92 1.64 -10.78 3.99
C SER A 92 2.23 -12.18 4.09
N ARG A 93 1.41 -13.17 3.77
CA ARG A 93 1.82 -14.57 3.66
C ARG A 93 1.55 -15.07 2.26
N LYS A 94 2.60 -15.49 1.57
CA LYS A 94 2.49 -16.25 0.33
C LYS A 94 2.28 -17.72 0.70
N VAL A 95 1.07 -18.23 0.47
CA VAL A 95 0.72 -19.64 0.77
C VAL A 95 1.07 -20.54 -0.42
N SER A 96 1.02 -20.00 -1.64
CA SER A 96 1.41 -20.69 -2.87
C SER A 96 1.81 -19.66 -3.94
N GLU A 97 2.43 -20.07 -5.06
CA GLU A 97 2.71 -19.17 -6.19
C GLU A 97 1.44 -18.52 -6.77
N LYS A 98 0.28 -19.13 -6.53
CA LYS A 98 -1.02 -18.67 -6.99
C LYS A 98 -1.85 -17.98 -5.91
N VAL A 99 -1.48 -18.10 -4.64
CA VAL A 99 -2.31 -17.64 -3.52
C VAL A 99 -1.51 -16.82 -2.52
N GLY A 100 -1.88 -15.55 -2.40
CA GLY A 100 -1.37 -14.64 -1.38
C GLY A 100 -2.46 -14.27 -0.39
N LEU A 101 -2.11 -14.25 0.89
CA LEU A 101 -2.94 -13.65 1.94
C LEU A 101 -2.21 -12.41 2.47
N ALA A 102 -2.96 -11.37 2.76
CA ALA A 102 -2.45 -10.16 3.38
C ALA A 102 -3.42 -9.72 4.47
N THR A 103 -2.88 -9.31 5.61
CA THR A 103 -3.67 -8.83 6.73
C THR A 103 -3.08 -7.51 7.18
N GLU A 104 -3.87 -6.45 7.22
CA GLU A 104 -3.43 -5.10 7.52
C GLU A 104 -4.21 -4.55 8.71
N ILE A 105 -3.54 -3.84 9.60
CA ILE A 105 -4.12 -3.24 10.80
C ILE A 105 -3.60 -1.84 10.88
N GLN A 106 -4.49 -0.86 10.83
CA GLN A 106 -4.18 0.54 11.02
C GLN A 106 -4.85 1.03 12.30
N TYR A 107 -4.03 1.32 13.29
CA TYR A 107 -4.45 1.84 14.57
C TYR A 107 -4.12 3.33 14.65
N TYR A 108 -5.14 4.17 14.84
CA TYR A 108 -4.97 5.58 15.12
C TYR A 108 -5.28 5.83 16.61
N HIS A 109 -4.31 6.41 17.33
CA HIS A 109 -4.41 6.71 18.77
C HIS A 109 -5.66 7.54 19.16
N ASN A 110 -6.29 8.20 18.18
CA ASN A 110 -7.39 9.13 18.40
C ASN A 110 -8.74 8.73 17.78
N GLN A 111 -9.05 7.43 17.55
CA GLN A 111 -10.42 6.84 17.60
C GLN A 111 -10.69 5.64 16.68
N PHE A 112 -9.84 5.30 15.73
CA PHE A 112 -10.17 4.26 14.73
C PHE A 112 -9.09 3.20 14.62
N CYS A 113 -9.50 1.95 14.88
CA CYS A 113 -8.75 0.76 14.52
C CYS A 113 -9.43 0.14 13.29
N THR A 114 -8.72 0.17 12.17
CA THR A 114 -9.17 -0.48 10.93
C THR A 114 -8.37 -1.75 10.75
N PHE A 115 -9.06 -2.88 10.66
CA PHE A 115 -8.44 -4.14 10.31
C PHE A 115 -8.92 -4.57 8.92
N GLY A 116 -8.02 -5.15 8.14
CA GLY A 116 -8.21 -5.49 6.74
C GLY A 116 -7.66 -6.88 6.47
N LEU A 117 -8.45 -7.72 5.80
CA LEU A 117 -8.06 -9.04 5.33
C LEU A 117 -8.17 -9.06 3.81
N GLY A 118 -7.02 -9.13 3.17
CA GLY A 118 -6.86 -9.29 1.74
C GLY A 118 -6.50 -10.73 1.38
N TYR A 119 -7.05 -11.21 0.27
CA TYR A 119 -6.62 -12.43 -0.36
C TYR A 119 -6.50 -12.20 -1.87
N GLU A 120 -5.47 -12.80 -2.46
CA GLU A 120 -5.19 -12.71 -3.89
C GLU A 120 -5.01 -14.13 -4.44
N PHE A 121 -5.82 -14.46 -5.44
CA PHE A 121 -5.74 -15.68 -6.22
C PHE A 121 -5.31 -15.32 -7.65
N ARG A 122 -4.08 -15.67 -8.01
CA ARG A 122 -3.54 -15.54 -9.38
C ARG A 122 -3.63 -16.87 -10.08
N LEU A 123 -4.61 -17.01 -10.97
CA LEU A 123 -4.69 -18.09 -11.94
C LEU A 123 -4.00 -17.66 -13.25
N ARG A 124 -3.76 -18.61 -14.15
CA ARG A 124 -3.11 -18.32 -15.45
C ARG A 124 -3.91 -17.35 -16.31
N GLN A 125 -5.24 -17.44 -16.26
CA GLN A 125 -6.17 -16.68 -17.11
C GLN A 125 -6.98 -15.65 -16.31
N ALA A 126 -6.95 -15.68 -14.98
CA ALA A 126 -7.69 -14.72 -14.16
C ALA A 126 -6.97 -14.43 -12.85
N THR A 127 -7.04 -13.19 -12.37
CA THR A 127 -6.57 -12.78 -11.05
C THR A 127 -7.75 -12.25 -10.25
N PHE A 128 -8.05 -12.91 -9.14
CA PHE A 128 -9.09 -12.50 -8.21
C PHE A 128 -8.47 -11.92 -6.94
N LYS A 129 -8.88 -10.72 -6.57
CA LYS A 129 -8.43 -10.02 -5.36
C LYS A 129 -9.66 -9.72 -4.53
N GLY A 130 -9.69 -10.16 -3.29
CA GLY A 130 -10.71 -9.80 -2.32
C GLY A 130 -10.09 -9.04 -1.15
N LEU A 131 -10.79 -8.04 -0.65
CA LEU A 131 -10.43 -7.26 0.52
C LEU A 131 -11.66 -7.09 1.41
N ILE A 132 -11.54 -7.46 2.67
CA ILE A 132 -12.57 -7.30 3.68
C ILE A 132 -12.01 -6.38 4.75
N GLN A 133 -12.68 -5.25 4.98
CA GLN A 133 -12.23 -4.25 5.95
C GLN A 133 -13.24 -4.12 7.11
N SER A 134 -12.75 -3.83 8.31
CA SER A 134 -13.54 -3.68 9.54
C SER A 134 -14.59 -2.57 9.48
N ASP A 135 -14.47 -1.61 8.57
CA ASP A 135 -15.51 -0.61 8.32
C ASP A 135 -16.69 -1.18 7.50
N THR A 136 -16.92 -2.49 7.57
CA THR A 136 -17.99 -3.23 6.87
C THR A 136 -17.96 -3.01 5.34
N THR A 137 -16.76 -2.73 4.83
CA THR A 137 -16.51 -2.52 3.40
C THR A 137 -15.84 -3.76 2.85
N CYS A 138 -16.51 -4.40 1.89
CA CYS A 138 -15.97 -5.54 1.15
C CYS A 138 -15.69 -5.08 -0.28
N SER A 139 -14.45 -5.25 -0.75
CA SER A 139 -14.07 -4.96 -2.12
C SER A 139 -13.58 -6.24 -2.79
N ALA A 140 -14.00 -6.48 -4.02
CA ALA A 140 -13.56 -7.59 -4.84
C ALA A 140 -13.19 -7.07 -6.23
N VAL A 141 -12.09 -7.55 -6.79
CA VAL A 141 -11.64 -7.25 -8.14
C VAL A 141 -11.34 -8.57 -8.83
N LEU A 142 -11.93 -8.78 -10.00
CA LEU A 142 -11.67 -9.91 -10.88
C LEU A 142 -11.09 -9.37 -12.18
N GLU A 143 -9.82 -9.67 -12.42
CA GLU A 143 -9.16 -9.42 -13.70
C GLU A 143 -9.14 -10.72 -14.49
N GLU A 144 -9.81 -10.77 -15.64
CA GLU A 144 -9.86 -11.93 -16.52
C GLU A 144 -9.19 -11.62 -17.87
N ARG A 145 -8.20 -12.43 -18.22
CA ARG A 145 -7.48 -12.40 -19.50
C ARG A 145 -8.15 -13.37 -20.45
N ILE A 146 -9.07 -12.85 -21.25
CA ILE A 146 -9.80 -13.64 -22.25
C ILE A 146 -8.89 -13.93 -23.45
N ASN A 147 -8.15 -12.91 -23.92
CA ASN A 147 -7.19 -13.01 -25.03
C ASN A 147 -5.93 -12.18 -24.71
N PRO A 148 -4.76 -12.45 -25.32
CA PRO A 148 -3.55 -11.64 -25.11
C PRO A 148 -3.71 -10.15 -25.42
N ASN A 149 -4.76 -9.76 -26.17
CA ASN A 149 -5.06 -8.40 -26.56
C ASN A 149 -6.21 -7.76 -25.76
N ILE A 150 -6.92 -8.53 -24.93
CA ILE A 150 -8.12 -8.09 -24.22
C ILE A 150 -8.06 -8.56 -22.77
N ASN A 151 -7.99 -7.61 -21.84
CA ASN A 151 -8.07 -7.86 -20.40
C ASN A 151 -9.34 -7.20 -19.84
N LEU A 152 -10.21 -8.02 -19.25
CA LEU A 152 -11.45 -7.58 -18.63
C LEU A 152 -11.22 -7.43 -17.12
N MET A 153 -11.60 -6.30 -16.54
CA MET A 153 -11.46 -6.04 -15.11
C MET A 153 -12.82 -5.69 -14.53
N LEU A 154 -13.34 -6.54 -13.66
CA LEU A 154 -14.55 -6.29 -12.90
C LEU A 154 -14.15 -5.88 -11.48
N SER A 155 -14.72 -4.82 -10.95
CA SER A 155 -14.53 -4.39 -9.58
C SER A 155 -15.86 -4.16 -8.90
N GLY A 156 -15.96 -4.53 -7.63
CA GLY A 156 -17.13 -4.30 -6.81
C GLY A 156 -16.67 -3.88 -5.43
N GLN A 157 -17.16 -2.74 -4.96
CA GLN A 157 -16.99 -2.29 -3.59
C GLN A 157 -18.37 -2.15 -2.96
N LEU A 158 -18.57 -2.88 -1.87
CA LEU A 158 -19.80 -2.92 -1.10
C LEU A 158 -19.51 -2.29 0.25
N ASN A 159 -20.13 -1.15 0.55
CA ASN A 159 -20.11 -0.57 1.89
C ASN A 159 -21.46 -0.85 2.58
N HIS A 160 -21.48 -1.83 3.48
CA HIS A 160 -22.72 -2.27 4.10
C HIS A 160 -23.30 -1.23 5.08
N LYS A 161 -22.45 -0.42 5.72
CA LYS A 161 -22.83 0.59 6.71
C LYS A 161 -23.58 1.77 6.07
N LYS A 162 -23.18 2.15 4.85
CA LYS A 162 -23.84 3.23 4.08
C LYS A 162 -24.85 2.70 3.05
N LYS A 163 -24.97 1.37 2.89
CA LYS A 163 -25.74 0.71 1.83
C LYS A 163 -25.37 1.20 0.43
N ASP A 164 -24.10 1.54 0.24
CA ASP A 164 -23.57 2.07 -1.01
C ASP A 164 -22.83 0.94 -1.73
N TYR A 165 -23.25 0.68 -2.96
CA TYR A 165 -22.73 -0.42 -3.78
C TYR A 165 -22.17 0.17 -5.06
N LYS A 166 -20.86 0.11 -5.21
CA LYS A 166 -20.16 0.60 -6.39
C LYS A 166 -19.64 -0.58 -7.18
N PHE A 167 -20.17 -0.75 -8.38
CA PHE A 167 -19.67 -1.73 -9.33
C PHE A 167 -19.01 -0.99 -10.49
N GLY A 168 -17.85 -1.47 -10.89
CA GLY A 168 -17.09 -0.98 -12.03
C GLY A 168 -16.73 -2.14 -12.93
N PHE A 169 -16.67 -1.85 -14.23
CA PHE A 169 -16.04 -2.74 -15.19
C PHE A 169 -15.10 -1.90 -16.07
N GLY A 170 -13.97 -2.47 -16.39
CA GLY A 170 -12.96 -1.91 -17.26
C GLY A 170 -12.61 -2.94 -18.32
N LEU A 171 -12.45 -2.48 -19.55
CA LEU A 171 -11.96 -3.30 -20.65
C LEU A 171 -10.70 -2.64 -21.16
N ILE A 172 -9.58 -3.34 -21.04
CA ILE A 172 -8.29 -2.89 -21.54
C ILE A 172 -8.05 -3.62 -22.85
N ILE A 173 -8.12 -2.86 -23.94
CA ILE A 173 -7.76 -3.33 -25.28
C ILE A 173 -6.37 -2.80 -25.57
N GLY A 174 -5.41 -3.69 -25.64
CA GLY A 174 -4.03 -3.35 -25.96
C GLY A 174 -3.32 -4.59 -26.45
N ALA A 175 -2.84 -4.55 -27.69
CA ALA A 175 -1.84 -5.51 -28.14
C ALA A 175 -0.57 -5.23 -27.32
N GLN A 176 -0.18 -6.17 -26.46
CA GLN A 176 1.12 -6.14 -25.82
C GLN A 176 2.21 -6.39 -26.86
#